data_AF-A0A097QK62-F1
#
_entry.id   AF-A0A097QK62-F1
#
_cell.length_a   1.000
_cell.length_b   1.000
_cell.length_c   1.000
_cell.angle_alpha   90.00
_cell.angle_beta   90.00
_cell.angle_gamma   90.00
#
_symmetry.space_group_name_H-M   'P 1'
#
loop_
_entity.id
_entity.type
_entity.pdbx_description
1 polymer ?
#
loop_
_entity_poly.entity_id
_entity_poly.type
_entity_poly.pdbx_seq_one_letter_code
_entity_poly.pdbx_strand_id
1 'polypeptide(L)'
;MHNNKTKVLGTLTLLSSLFAAHAFADIQILGSESEVSQSITEHYQQSTQFYNGNLAKTDALYINVGTASDDDIALAKSHVVKGDTVVIDLRQVSGEDAKIDLSQSLTGLGSDAPVVVTGMYQGDNIINSIVADVRDENGDPVNNPAAELDSINQSLVHALDRLGFGGE
;
A
#
# COMPACT_ATOMS: atom_id res chain seq x y z
N MET A 1 18.30 63.91 -38.89
CA MET A 1 17.25 63.99 -37.84
C MET A 1 16.78 62.59 -37.56
N HIS A 2 16.87 62.17 -36.30
CA HIS A 2 16.44 60.88 -35.77
C HIS A 2 14.99 60.54 -36.18
N ASN A 3 14.68 59.26 -36.50
CA ASN A 3 13.93 58.47 -35.53
C ASN A 3 13.88 56.96 -35.81
N ASN A 4 13.76 56.26 -34.69
CA ASN A 4 14.06 54.86 -34.46
C ASN A 4 13.03 53.86 -34.99
N LYS A 5 13.56 52.65 -35.18
CA LYS A 5 12.91 51.34 -35.34
C LYS A 5 11.74 51.13 -34.38
N THR A 6 10.76 50.30 -34.80
CA THR A 6 10.33 49.15 -33.97
C THR A 6 9.54 48.16 -34.83
N LYS A 7 10.21 47.07 -35.26
CA LYS A 7 9.52 45.84 -35.64
C LYS A 7 9.11 45.18 -34.33
N VAL A 8 7.80 45.12 -34.07
CA VAL A 8 7.25 44.33 -32.98
C VAL A 8 7.37 42.87 -33.39
N LEU A 9 8.45 42.22 -32.95
CA LEU A 9 8.55 40.76 -32.96
C LEU A 9 7.59 40.27 -31.87
N GLY A 10 6.42 39.76 -32.29
CA GLY A 10 5.54 39.02 -31.39
C GLY A 10 6.21 37.71 -31.02
N THR A 11 6.92 37.69 -29.90
CA THR A 11 7.41 36.46 -29.27
C THR A 11 6.20 35.70 -28.73
N LEU A 12 5.79 34.67 -29.46
CA LEU A 12 4.82 33.69 -28.99
C LEU A 12 5.55 32.81 -27.95
N THR A 13 5.46 33.16 -26.68
CA THR A 13 5.87 32.29 -25.57
C THR A 13 4.97 31.05 -25.58
N LEU A 14 5.45 29.95 -26.16
CA LEU A 14 4.87 28.62 -25.89
C LEU A 14 5.11 28.34 -24.41
N LEU A 15 4.06 28.49 -23.62
CA LEU A 15 3.99 27.98 -22.26
C LEU A 15 3.91 26.45 -22.40
N SER A 16 5.06 25.78 -22.49
CA SER A 16 5.14 24.33 -22.39
C SER A 16 4.75 23.96 -20.95
N SER A 17 3.46 23.74 -20.74
CA SER A 17 2.95 23.08 -19.55
C SER A 17 3.62 21.71 -19.47
N LEU A 18 4.63 21.60 -18.62
CA LEU A 18 5.13 20.31 -18.17
C LEU A 18 3.94 19.64 -17.46
N PHE A 19 3.22 18.80 -18.19
CA PHE A 19 2.48 17.73 -17.56
C PHE A 19 3.56 16.86 -16.91
N ALA A 20 3.83 17.10 -15.62
CA ALA A 20 4.46 16.09 -14.80
C ALA A 20 3.56 14.86 -14.94
N ALA A 21 4.05 13.84 -15.66
CA ALA A 21 3.38 12.56 -15.67
C ALA A 21 3.47 12.04 -14.24
N HIS A 22 2.42 12.27 -13.45
CA HIS A 22 2.22 11.55 -12.22
C HIS A 22 2.08 10.09 -12.64
N ALA A 23 3.15 9.31 -12.49
CA ALA A 23 3.04 7.87 -12.56
C ALA A 23 2.19 7.49 -11.35
N PHE A 24 0.90 7.25 -11.59
CA PHE A 24 0.00 6.76 -10.56
C PHE A 24 0.50 5.36 -10.19
N ALA A 25 0.77 5.14 -8.92
CA ALA A 25 1.00 3.82 -8.39
C ALA A 25 -0.35 3.08 -8.34
N ASP A 26 -0.34 1.80 -8.70
CA ASP A 26 -1.52 0.95 -8.60
C ASP A 26 -1.39 -0.02 -7.43
N ILE A 27 -2.55 -0.47 -6.93
CA ILE A 27 -2.63 -1.56 -5.97
C ILE A 27 -3.04 -2.81 -6.76
N GLN A 28 -2.14 -3.79 -6.81
CA GLN A 28 -2.40 -5.05 -7.49
C GLN A 28 -2.93 -6.10 -6.51
N ILE A 29 -4.09 -6.68 -6.81
CA ILE A 29 -4.83 -7.57 -5.92
C ILE A 29 -4.55 -9.05 -6.24
N LEU A 30 -4.24 -9.82 -5.21
CA LEU A 30 -4.28 -11.29 -5.16
C LEU A 30 -5.38 -11.74 -4.20
N GLY A 31 -6.20 -12.71 -4.63
CA GLY A 31 -7.44 -13.06 -3.94
C GLY A 31 -8.55 -12.04 -4.22
N SER A 32 -9.30 -11.65 -3.19
CA SER A 32 -10.38 -10.66 -3.30
C SER A 32 -10.04 -9.33 -2.64
N GLU A 33 -10.66 -8.25 -3.12
CA GLU A 33 -10.65 -6.97 -2.42
C GLU A 33 -11.29 -7.07 -1.03
N SER A 34 -10.90 -6.18 -0.12
CA SER A 34 -11.49 -6.04 1.21
C SER A 34 -11.62 -4.56 1.59
N GLU A 35 -12.19 -4.29 2.76
CA GLU A 35 -12.24 -2.93 3.31
C GLU A 35 -10.83 -2.33 3.51
N VAL A 36 -9.80 -3.17 3.70
CA VAL A 36 -8.40 -2.70 3.78
C VAL A 36 -7.92 -2.22 2.42
N SER A 37 -8.07 -3.01 1.35
CA SER A 37 -7.64 -2.58 0.01
C SER A 37 -8.41 -1.34 -0.46
N GLN A 38 -9.70 -1.25 -0.13
CA GLN A 38 -10.53 -0.06 -0.40
C GLN A 38 -10.01 1.17 0.36
N SER A 39 -9.69 1.03 1.65
CA SER A 39 -9.14 2.15 2.43
C SER A 39 -7.82 2.67 1.89
N ILE A 40 -6.91 1.79 1.42
CA ILE A 40 -5.65 2.22 0.80
C ILE A 40 -5.94 3.00 -0.49
N THR A 41 -6.83 2.46 -1.33
CA THR A 41 -7.23 3.04 -2.62
C THR A 41 -7.81 4.44 -2.43
N GLU A 42 -8.72 4.60 -1.48
CA GLU A 42 -9.36 5.88 -1.14
C GLU A 42 -8.36 6.89 -0.58
N HIS A 43 -7.47 6.45 0.31
CA HIS A 43 -6.47 7.34 0.95
C HIS A 43 -5.49 7.91 -0.06
N TYR A 44 -4.90 7.06 -0.91
CA TYR A 44 -3.87 7.46 -1.87
C TYR A 44 -4.41 7.90 -3.23
N GLN A 45 -5.74 7.82 -3.45
CA GLN A 45 -6.40 8.11 -4.73
C GLN A 45 -5.81 7.29 -5.89
N GLN A 46 -5.52 6.02 -5.61
CA GLN A 46 -4.94 5.09 -6.57
C GLN A 46 -6.00 4.15 -7.14
N SER A 47 -5.66 3.38 -8.17
CA SER A 47 -6.56 2.39 -8.74
C SER A 47 -6.22 0.98 -8.27
N THR A 48 -7.23 0.11 -8.16
CA THR A 48 -7.03 -1.33 -7.96
C THR A 48 -7.11 -2.05 -9.30
N GLN A 49 -6.28 -3.08 -9.44
CA GLN A 49 -6.41 -4.05 -10.51
C GLN A 49 -6.00 -5.43 -10.01
N PHE A 50 -6.56 -6.50 -10.59
CA PHE A 50 -6.04 -7.84 -10.31
C PHE A 50 -4.61 -7.97 -10.83
N TYR A 51 -3.78 -8.72 -10.10
CA TYR A 51 -2.40 -8.94 -10.47
C TYR A 51 -2.28 -9.50 -11.89
N ASN A 52 -1.49 -8.83 -12.73
CA ASN A 52 -1.41 -9.11 -14.17
C ASN A 52 -0.10 -9.80 -14.58
N GLY A 53 0.76 -10.16 -13.63
CA GLY A 53 2.07 -10.77 -13.88
C GLY A 53 3.27 -9.83 -13.73
N ASN A 54 3.05 -8.52 -13.54
CA ASN A 54 4.12 -7.55 -13.37
C ASN A 54 3.74 -6.49 -12.33
N LEU A 55 4.60 -6.27 -11.33
CA LEU A 55 4.45 -5.24 -10.30
C LEU A 55 5.49 -4.15 -10.55
N ALA A 56 5.06 -2.91 -10.84
CA ALA A 56 5.99 -1.80 -10.97
C ALA A 56 6.59 -1.45 -9.60
N LYS A 57 7.77 -0.83 -9.59
CA LYS A 57 8.45 -0.45 -8.32
C LYS A 57 7.65 0.50 -7.44
N THR A 58 6.75 1.26 -8.06
CA THR A 58 5.86 2.22 -7.39
C THR A 58 4.57 1.57 -6.91
N ASP A 59 4.22 0.39 -7.42
CA ASP A 59 2.98 -0.30 -7.08
C ASP A 59 3.12 -1.00 -5.72
N ALA A 60 1.98 -1.30 -5.11
CA ALA A 60 1.89 -2.22 -3.99
C ALA A 60 1.14 -3.48 -4.40
N LEU A 61 1.60 -4.63 -3.90
CA LEU A 61 0.84 -5.86 -3.97
C LEU A 61 -0.02 -5.98 -2.72
N TYR A 62 -1.31 -6.19 -2.89
CA TYR A 62 -2.22 -6.52 -1.81
C TYR A 62 -2.67 -7.98 -1.97
N ILE A 63 -2.63 -8.74 -0.89
CA ILE A 63 -3.14 -10.11 -0.85
C ILE A 63 -4.15 -10.27 0.28
N ASN A 64 -5.37 -10.71 -0.07
CA ASN A 64 -6.33 -11.23 0.91
C ASN A 64 -6.12 -12.74 1.06
N VAL A 65 -5.39 -13.13 2.10
CA VAL A 65 -4.98 -14.52 2.32
C VAL A 65 -6.17 -15.45 2.56
N GLY A 66 -7.27 -14.93 3.11
CA GLY A 66 -8.49 -15.74 3.35
C GLY A 66 -9.22 -16.17 2.07
N THR A 67 -8.89 -15.56 0.93
CA THR A 67 -9.54 -15.83 -0.37
C THR A 67 -8.55 -16.12 -1.51
N ALA A 68 -7.26 -15.89 -1.28
CA ALA A 68 -6.19 -16.19 -2.22
C ALA A 68 -6.00 -17.70 -2.38
N SER A 69 -5.59 -18.12 -3.58
CA SER A 69 -5.15 -19.50 -3.82
C SER A 69 -3.75 -19.76 -3.26
N ASP A 70 -3.34 -21.02 -3.14
CA ASP A 70 -1.98 -21.38 -2.73
C ASP A 70 -0.91 -20.80 -3.69
N ASP A 71 -1.23 -20.72 -4.99
CA ASP A 71 -0.36 -20.12 -6.00
C ASP A 71 -0.22 -18.61 -5.79
N ASP A 72 -1.30 -17.92 -5.45
CA ASP A 72 -1.28 -16.49 -5.09
C ASP A 72 -0.45 -16.23 -3.83
N ILE A 73 -0.56 -17.09 -2.82
CA ILE A 73 0.24 -17.02 -1.59
C ILE A 73 1.72 -17.22 -1.91
N ALA A 74 2.05 -18.21 -2.74
CA ALA A 74 3.43 -18.46 -3.19
C ALA A 74 4.00 -17.29 -4.00
N LEU A 75 3.17 -16.67 -4.84
CA LEU A 75 3.53 -15.47 -5.60
C LEU A 75 3.78 -14.28 -4.67
N ALA A 76 2.89 -14.00 -3.72
CA ALA A 76 3.06 -12.93 -2.73
C ALA A 76 4.36 -13.12 -1.93
N LYS A 77 4.65 -14.35 -1.48
CA LYS A 77 5.94 -14.68 -0.85
C LYS A 77 7.14 -14.30 -1.73
N SER A 78 7.06 -14.53 -3.04
CA SER A 78 8.14 -14.15 -3.95
C SER A 78 8.37 -12.64 -4.00
N HIS A 79 7.30 -11.84 -3.89
CA HIS A 79 7.38 -10.37 -3.84
C HIS A 79 7.92 -9.87 -2.49
N VAL A 80 7.51 -10.49 -1.39
CA VAL A 80 8.09 -10.24 -0.06
C VAL A 80 9.61 -10.47 -0.08
N VAL A 81 10.08 -11.57 -0.67
CA VAL A 81 11.52 -11.89 -0.79
C VAL A 81 12.27 -10.90 -1.68
N LYS A 82 11.63 -10.35 -2.73
CA LYS A 82 12.21 -9.32 -3.60
C LYS A 82 12.31 -7.95 -2.92
N GLY A 83 11.63 -7.75 -1.80
CA GLY A 83 11.53 -6.47 -1.10
C GLY A 83 10.45 -5.55 -1.69
N ASP A 84 9.55 -6.07 -2.51
CA ASP A 84 8.43 -5.27 -3.01
C ASP A 84 7.50 -4.89 -1.84
N THR A 85 6.75 -3.80 -2.00
CA THR A 85 5.73 -3.42 -1.03
C THR A 85 4.57 -4.40 -1.10
N VAL A 86 4.35 -5.16 -0.03
CA VAL A 86 3.27 -6.16 0.07
C VAL A 86 2.42 -5.91 1.31
N VAL A 87 1.12 -5.76 1.11
CA VAL A 87 0.10 -5.72 2.18
C VAL A 87 -0.59 -7.07 2.24
N ILE A 88 -0.48 -7.73 3.40
CA ILE A 88 -0.98 -9.06 3.66
C ILE A 88 -2.19 -8.93 4.61
N ASP A 89 -3.40 -9.08 4.09
CA ASP A 89 -4.64 -9.09 4.89
C ASP A 89 -4.94 -10.52 5.36
N LEU A 90 -4.85 -10.71 6.68
CA LEU A 90 -5.11 -11.94 7.41
C LEU A 90 -6.44 -11.91 8.17
N ARG A 91 -7.26 -10.85 8.03
CA ARG A 91 -8.50 -10.67 8.81
C ARG A 91 -9.50 -11.79 8.57
N GLN A 92 -9.52 -12.37 7.37
CA GLN A 92 -10.40 -13.49 7.01
C GLN A 92 -9.81 -14.88 7.33
N VAL A 93 -8.56 -14.94 7.83
CA VAL A 93 -7.95 -16.17 8.33
C VAL A 93 -8.45 -16.43 9.75
N SER A 94 -9.05 -17.60 9.97
CA SER A 94 -9.62 -17.99 11.27
C SER A 94 -8.57 -18.63 12.18
N GLY A 95 -8.42 -18.09 13.39
CA GLY A 95 -7.54 -18.62 14.44
C GLY A 95 -6.15 -17.98 14.44
N GLU A 96 -5.62 -17.72 15.63
CA GLU A 96 -4.31 -17.10 15.84
C GLU A 96 -3.16 -17.95 15.28
N ASP A 97 -3.16 -19.27 15.58
CA ASP A 97 -2.15 -20.20 15.08
C ASP A 97 -2.06 -20.21 13.54
N ALA A 98 -3.21 -20.21 12.85
CA ALA A 98 -3.24 -20.18 11.39
C ALA A 98 -2.67 -18.87 10.83
N LYS A 99 -2.94 -17.72 11.49
CA LYS A 99 -2.34 -16.43 11.11
C LYS A 99 -0.84 -16.42 11.33
N ILE A 100 -0.37 -16.96 12.45
CA ILE A 100 1.07 -17.07 12.77
C ILE A 100 1.77 -17.95 11.73
N ASP A 101 1.22 -19.12 11.39
CA ASP A 101 1.79 -20.03 10.41
C ASP A 101 1.87 -19.40 9.01
N LEU A 102 0.78 -18.76 8.57
CA LEU A 102 0.71 -18.11 7.25
C LEU A 102 1.63 -16.89 7.14
N SER A 103 1.63 -16.01 8.14
CA SER A 103 2.53 -14.85 8.19
C SER A 103 3.99 -15.28 8.26
N GLN A 104 4.32 -16.33 9.02
CA GLN A 104 5.66 -16.90 9.05
C GLN A 104 6.06 -17.48 7.71
N SER A 105 5.15 -18.19 7.03
CA SER A 105 5.42 -18.74 5.70
C SER A 105 5.69 -17.65 4.66
N LEU A 106 4.93 -16.54 4.70
CA LEU A 106 5.04 -15.41 3.77
C LEU A 106 6.26 -14.52 4.06
N THR A 107 6.51 -14.20 5.33
CA THR A 107 7.47 -13.16 5.72
C THR A 107 8.71 -13.66 6.45
N GLY A 108 8.70 -14.91 6.91
CA GLY A 108 9.72 -15.47 7.80
C GLY A 108 9.52 -15.12 9.28
N LEU A 109 8.60 -14.21 9.62
CA LEU A 109 8.24 -13.84 10.98
C LEU A 109 6.76 -14.15 11.25
N GLY A 110 6.50 -14.96 12.28
CA GLY A 110 5.14 -15.30 12.68
C GLY A 110 4.48 -14.17 13.48
N SER A 111 3.26 -13.80 13.09
CA SER A 111 2.42 -12.79 13.73
C SER A 111 0.95 -13.15 13.56
N ASP A 112 0.15 -12.93 14.60
CA ASP A 112 -1.31 -13.03 14.60
C ASP A 112 -2.01 -11.73 14.18
N ALA A 113 -1.24 -10.71 13.81
CA ALA A 113 -1.76 -9.40 13.43
C ALA A 113 -2.75 -9.50 12.26
N PRO A 114 -3.84 -8.71 12.27
CA PRO A 114 -4.84 -8.72 11.20
C PRO A 114 -4.28 -8.31 9.83
N VAL A 115 -3.30 -7.41 9.81
CA VAL A 115 -2.62 -6.98 8.58
C VAL A 115 -1.11 -6.97 8.83
N VAL A 116 -0.33 -7.42 7.84
CA VAL A 116 1.13 -7.31 7.83
C VAL A 116 1.58 -6.56 6.59
N VAL A 117 2.54 -5.65 6.71
CA VAL A 117 3.10 -4.88 5.60
C VAL A 117 4.58 -5.13 5.49
N THR A 118 5.06 -5.50 4.30
CA THR A 118 6.48 -5.66 4.01
C THR A 118 6.94 -4.67 2.94
N GLY A 119 8.23 -4.36 2.91
CA GLY A 119 8.84 -3.55 1.86
C GLY A 119 10.25 -3.08 2.24
N MET A 120 10.94 -2.44 1.29
CA MET A 120 12.29 -1.90 1.54
C MET A 120 12.25 -0.55 2.26
N TYR A 121 13.01 -0.43 3.35
CA TYR A 121 13.27 0.83 4.04
C TYR A 121 14.78 0.97 4.31
N GLN A 122 15.39 2.05 3.81
CA GLN A 122 16.83 2.33 3.97
C GLN A 122 17.78 1.19 3.54
N GLY A 123 17.35 0.34 2.61
CA GLY A 123 18.15 -0.77 2.09
C GLY A 123 17.92 -2.11 2.79
N ASP A 124 17.07 -2.15 3.82
CA ASP A 124 16.65 -3.37 4.51
C ASP A 124 15.18 -3.69 4.22
N ASN A 125 14.86 -4.98 4.13
CA ASN A 125 13.47 -5.42 4.06
C ASN A 125 12.88 -5.38 5.48
N ILE A 126 11.81 -4.61 5.66
CA ILE A 126 11.14 -4.46 6.95
C ILE A 126 9.78 -5.15 6.91
N ILE A 127 9.35 -5.64 8.08
CA ILE A 127 8.05 -6.28 8.29
C ILE A 127 7.33 -5.53 9.41
N ASN A 128 6.09 -5.11 9.16
CA ASN A 128 5.26 -4.37 10.10
C ASN A 128 3.98 -5.13 10.37
N SER A 129 3.82 -5.57 11.61
CA SER A 129 2.55 -6.08 12.11
C SER A 129 1.65 -4.90 12.46
N ILE A 130 0.49 -4.82 11.80
CA ILE A 130 -0.51 -3.79 12.02
C ILE A 130 -1.63 -4.39 12.88
N VAL A 131 -1.79 -3.85 14.08
CA VAL A 131 -2.79 -4.28 15.07
C VAL A 131 -3.76 -3.14 15.35
N ALA A 132 -4.99 -3.48 15.73
CA ALA A 132 -5.93 -2.51 16.26
C ALA A 132 -5.59 -2.19 17.72
N ASP A 133 -5.61 -0.91 18.08
CA ASP A 133 -5.54 -0.46 19.47
C ASP A 133 -6.76 0.43 19.75
N VAL A 134 -7.84 -0.19 20.22
CA VAL A 134 -9.09 0.49 20.56
C VAL A 134 -9.38 0.27 22.03
N ARG A 135 -9.32 1.35 22.80
CA ARG A 135 -9.48 1.36 24.26
C ARG A 135 -10.52 2.38 24.70
N ASP A 136 -11.19 2.11 25.81
CA ASP A 136 -12.07 3.07 26.45
C ASP A 136 -11.28 4.13 27.26
N GLU A 137 -12.01 5.00 27.95
CA GLU A 137 -11.43 6.04 28.82
C GLU A 137 -10.61 5.50 30.00
N ASN A 138 -10.78 4.22 30.36
CA ASN A 138 -10.06 3.54 31.43
C ASN A 138 -8.85 2.75 30.90
N GLY A 139 -8.68 2.65 29.58
CA GLY A 139 -7.63 1.88 28.92
C GLY A 139 -8.00 0.42 28.64
N ASP A 140 -9.26 0.02 28.86
CA ASP A 140 -9.74 -1.34 28.62
C ASP A 140 -10.04 -1.55 27.13
N PRO A 141 -9.69 -2.72 26.54
CA PRO A 141 -10.00 -3.01 25.14
C PRO A 141 -11.50 -2.98 24.86
N VAL A 142 -11.90 -2.30 23.78
CA VAL A 142 -13.29 -2.21 23.34
C VAL A 142 -13.46 -3.02 22.06
N ASN A 143 -14.40 -3.96 22.07
CA ASN A 143 -14.80 -4.68 20.87
C ASN A 143 -15.70 -3.77 20.02
N ASN A 144 -15.10 -3.11 19.04
CA ASN A 144 -15.78 -2.26 18.08
C ASN A 144 -15.15 -2.44 16.70
N PRO A 145 -15.73 -3.29 15.83
CA PRO A 145 -15.12 -3.63 14.54
C PRO A 145 -14.84 -2.43 13.63
N ALA A 146 -15.68 -1.39 13.69
CA ALA A 146 -15.47 -0.18 12.88
C ALA A 146 -14.26 0.62 13.39
N ALA A 147 -14.17 0.82 14.72
CA ALA A 147 -13.03 1.51 15.32
C ALA A 147 -11.73 0.71 15.18
N GLU A 148 -11.81 -0.62 15.23
CA GLU A 148 -10.66 -1.51 15.01
C GLU A 148 -10.15 -1.40 13.59
N LEU A 149 -11.05 -1.39 12.60
CA LEU A 149 -10.69 -1.17 11.20
C LEU A 149 -10.07 0.21 10.98
N ASP A 150 -10.64 1.27 11.56
CA ASP A 150 -10.08 2.63 11.49
C ASP A 150 -8.66 2.69 12.10
N SER A 151 -8.46 2.04 13.25
CA SER A 151 -7.14 1.96 13.92
C SER A 151 -6.11 1.23 13.06
N ILE A 152 -6.51 0.11 12.44
CA ILE A 152 -5.68 -0.64 11.47
C ILE A 152 -5.34 0.25 10.27
N ASN A 153 -6.32 0.93 9.68
CA ASN A 153 -6.13 1.74 8.48
C ASN A 153 -5.17 2.92 8.72
N GLN A 154 -5.27 3.60 9.86
CA GLN A 154 -4.34 4.68 10.24
C GLN A 154 -2.90 4.16 10.36
N SER A 155 -2.72 3.04 11.06
CA SER A 155 -1.40 2.42 11.24
C SER A 155 -0.81 1.89 9.94
N LEU A 156 -1.68 1.35 9.06
CA LEU A 156 -1.33 0.88 7.73
C LEU A 156 -0.85 2.02 6.83
N VAL A 157 -1.55 3.16 6.82
CA VAL A 157 -1.13 4.36 6.09
C VAL A 157 0.26 4.78 6.53
N HIS A 158 0.50 4.91 7.84
CA HIS A 158 1.83 5.25 8.35
C HIS A 158 2.93 4.27 7.92
N ALA A 159 2.63 2.96 7.86
CA ALA A 159 3.59 1.97 7.39
C ALA A 159 3.90 2.12 5.90
N LEU A 160 2.89 2.40 5.08
CA LEU A 160 3.00 2.60 3.63
C LEU A 160 3.72 3.91 3.28
N ASP A 161 3.40 5.01 3.97
CA ASP A 161 4.10 6.30 3.84
C ASP A 161 5.61 6.13 4.09
N ARG A 162 5.96 5.40 5.16
CA ARG A 162 7.36 5.14 5.49
C ARG A 162 8.08 4.32 4.41
N LEU A 163 7.35 3.47 3.68
CA LEU A 163 7.85 2.72 2.54
C LEU A 163 7.89 3.55 1.23
N GLY A 164 7.45 4.81 1.27
CA GLY A 164 7.42 5.70 0.11
C GLY A 164 6.29 5.39 -0.88
N PHE A 165 5.28 4.63 -0.46
CA PHE A 165 4.08 4.39 -1.25
C PHE A 165 3.19 5.64 -1.26
N GLY A 166 2.44 5.87 -2.34
CA GLY A 166 1.55 7.04 -2.43
C GLY A 166 2.20 8.32 -2.93
N GLY A 167 3.52 8.47 -2.75
CA GLY A 167 4.31 9.59 -3.23
C GLY A 167 4.07 10.90 -2.47
N GLU A 168 4.99 11.22 -1.55
CA GLU A 168 5.32 12.61 -1.20
C GLU A 168 6.69 12.99 -1.78
#